data_AF-A0A4R2PNC3-F1
#
_entry.id   AF-A0A4R2PNC3-F1
#
_cell.length_a   1.000
_cell.length_b   1.000
_cell.length_c   1.000
_cell.angle_alpha   90.00
_cell.angle_beta   90.00
_cell.angle_gamma   90.00
#
_symmetry.space_group_name_H-M   'P 1'
#
loop_
_entity.id
_entity.type
_entity.pdbx_description
1 polymer ?
#
loop_
_entity_poly.entity_id
_entity_poly.type
_entity_poly.pdbx_seq_one_letter_code
_entity_poly.pdbx_strand_id
1 'polypeptide(L)' 'MQNPYNEGLTCAGVAGTTPSDCPYSSSLMATERQQWLRGFAAHGIHRATRTTDDGDRLGSRAD' A
#
# COMPACT_ATOMS: atom_id res chain seq x y z
N MET A 1 9.79 12.28 15.65
CA MET A 1 8.70 12.72 14.75
C MET A 1 8.32 11.53 13.89
N GLN A 2 7.07 11.06 14.01
CA GLN A 2 6.56 9.91 13.26
C GLN A 2 6.24 10.35 11.83
N ASN A 3 6.77 9.66 10.82
CA ASN A 3 6.54 10.00 9.41
C ASN A 3 5.18 9.44 8.98
N PRO A 4 4.21 10.30 8.57
CA PRO A 4 2.87 9.86 8.17
C PRO A 4 2.87 8.79 7.08
N TYR A 5 3.83 8.86 6.15
CA TYR A 5 3.99 7.87 5.09
C TYR A 5 4.34 6.47 5.64
N ASN A 6 5.28 6.39 6.58
CA ASN A 6 5.68 5.12 7.20
C ASN A 6 4.56 4.55 8.07
N GLU A 7 3.77 5.43 8.69
CA GLU A 7 2.58 5.03 9.43
C GLU A 7 1.53 4.40 8.49
N GLY A 8 1.26 5.03 7.35
CA GLY A 8 0.38 4.47 6.32
C GLY A 8 0.83 3.11 5.81
N LEU A 9 2.12 2.94 5.54
CA LEU A 9 2.71 1.64 5.15
C LEU A 9 2.49 0.56 6.20
N THR A 10 2.67 0.90 7.48
CA THR A 10 2.51 -0.03 8.61
C THR A 10 1.04 -0.45 8.75
N CYS A 11 0.13 0.54 8.71
CA CYS A 11 -1.31 0.32 8.78
C CYS A 11 -1.85 -0.54 7.64
N ALA A 12 -1.31 -0.40 6.42
CA ALA A 12 -1.74 -1.22 5.28
C ALA A 12 -1.35 -2.71 5.39
N GLY A 13 -0.39 -3.05 6.25
CA GLY A 13 -0.05 -4.43 6.59
C GLY A 13 -1.01 -5.07 7.61
N VAL A 14 -1.81 -4.26 8.30
CA VAL A 14 -2.76 -4.73 9.31
C VAL A 14 -4.07 -5.12 8.64
N ALA A 15 -4.48 -6.39 8.80
CA ALA A 15 -5.71 -6.91 8.22
C ALA A 15 -6.94 -6.14 8.77
N GLY A 16 -7.81 -5.69 7.86
CA GLY A 16 -9.03 -4.96 8.21
C GLY A 16 -8.87 -3.44 8.26
N THR A 17 -7.64 -2.92 8.18
CA THR A 17 -7.44 -1.46 8.06
C THR A 17 -7.83 -0.98 6.67
N THR A 18 -8.48 0.18 6.61
CA THR A 18 -8.96 0.82 5.40
C THR A 18 -8.41 2.25 5.29
N PRO A 19 -8.48 2.88 4.10
CA PRO A 19 -8.09 4.29 3.96
C PRO A 19 -8.87 5.27 4.86
N SER A 20 -10.05 4.86 5.34
CA SER A 20 -10.90 5.65 6.23
C SER A 20 -10.37 5.69 7.68
N ASP A 21 -9.49 4.75 8.04
CA ASP A 21 -8.87 4.69 9.37
C ASP A 21 -7.71 5.69 9.54
N CYS A 22 -7.47 6.53 8.52
CA CYS A 22 -6.45 7.58 8.55
C CYS A 22 -6.68 8.56 9.72
N PRO A 23 -5.72 8.72 10.65
CA PRO A 23 -5.90 9.59 11.82
C PRO A 23 -5.90 11.09 11.48
N TYR A 24 -5.37 11.46 10.30
CA TYR A 24 -5.29 12.84 9.83
C TYR A 24 -6.61 13.29 9.17
N SER A 25 -7.66 13.48 9.98
CA SER A 25 -8.98 13.91 9.52
C SER A 25 -9.17 15.43 9.44
N SER A 26 -8.32 16.20 10.14
CA SER A 26 -8.38 17.67 10.16
C SER A 26 -7.86 18.28 8.86
N SER A 27 -8.52 19.35 8.39
CA SER A 27 -8.11 20.12 7.21
C SER A 27 -6.70 20.72 7.35
N LEU A 28 -6.25 20.99 8.59
CA LEU A 28 -4.90 21.48 8.88
C LEU A 28 -3.82 20.42 8.62
N MET A 29 -4.21 19.14 8.61
CA MET A 29 -3.33 17.98 8.44
C MET A 29 -3.48 17.35 7.04
N ALA A 30 -3.91 18.14 6.05
CA ALA A 30 -4.16 17.65 4.71
C ALA A 30 -2.89 17.05 4.07
N THR A 31 -1.72 17.62 4.36
CA THR A 31 -0.43 17.14 3.85
C THR A 31 -0.04 15.80 4.47
N GLU A 32 -0.21 15.64 5.78
CA GLU A 32 0.03 14.41 6.52
C GLU A 32 -0.94 13.32 6.07
N ARG A 33 -2.22 13.66 5.86
CA ARG A 33 -3.23 12.76 5.29
C ARG A 33 -2.81 12.23 3.94
N GLN A 34 -2.35 13.11 3.03
CA GLN A 34 -1.89 12.68 1.71
C GLN A 34 -0.65 11.77 1.81
N GLN A 35 0.28 12.07 2.71
CA GLN A 35 1.46 11.23 2.92
C GLN A 35 1.09 9.84 3.46
N TRP A 36 0.18 9.78 4.44
CA TRP A 36 -0.33 8.53 4.98
C TRP A 36 -1.04 7.68 3.93
N LEU A 37 -1.93 8.28 3.13
CA LEU A 37 -2.65 7.58 2.06
C LEU A 37 -1.70 7.06 0.98
N ARG A 38 -0.63 7.81 0.64
CA ARG A 38 0.42 7.34 -0.28
C ARG A 38 1.14 6.11 0.26
N GLY A 39 1.51 6.13 1.54
CA GLY A 39 2.13 4.98 2.20
C GLY A 39 1.20 3.77 2.25
N PHE A 40 -0.06 3.99 2.60
CA PHE A 40 -1.08 2.96 2.65
C PHE A 40 -1.31 2.29 1.29
N ALA A 41 -1.40 3.08 0.21
CA ALA A 41 -1.54 2.57 -1.15
C ALA A 41 -0.29 1.82 -1.66
N ALA A 42 0.91 2.27 -1.26
CA ALA A 42 2.16 1.64 -1.69
C ALA A 42 2.28 0.18 -1.24
N HIS A 43 1.75 -0.19 -0.07
CA HIS A 43 1.73 -1.58 0.38
C HIS A 43 0.94 -2.50 -0.57
N GLY A 44 -0.17 -2.01 -1.14
CA GLY A 44 -0.95 -2.73 -2.15
C GLY A 44 -0.17 -2.98 -3.44
N ILE A 45 0.67 -2.02 -3.85
CA ILE A 45 1.54 -2.12 -5.02
C ILE A 45 2.64 -3.17 -4.79
N HIS A 46 3.25 -3.22 -3.60
CA HIS A 46 4.26 -4.23 -3.25
C HIS A 46 3.71 -5.66 -3.19
N ARG A 47 2.42 -5.82 -2.81
CA ARG A 47 1.77 -7.14 -2.84
C ARG A 47 1.42 -7.59 -4.26
N ALA A 48 0.99 -6.67 -5.12
CA ALA A 48 0.63 -6.98 -6.51
C ALA A 48 1.85 -7.21 -7.42
N THR A 49 2.96 -6.51 -7.20
CA THR A 49 4.21 -6.75 -7.95
C THR A 49 4.85 -8.08 -7.61
N ARG A 50 4.60 -8.63 -6.41
CA ARG A 50 5.10 -9.96 -6.02
C ARG A 50 4.32 -11.11 -6.65
N THR A 51 3.14 -10.86 -7.23
CA THR A 51 2.33 -11.87 -7.93
C THR A 51 2.51 -11.85 -9.45
N THR A 52 3.44 -11.04 -9.98
CA THR A 52 3.69 -10.92 -11.43
C THR A 52 5.07 -11.44 -11.85
N ASP A 53 5.70 -12.33 -11.06
CA ASP A 53 6.94 -13.04 -11.45
C ASP A 53 6.72 -14.55 -11.70
N ASP A 54 5.56 -15.12 -11.32
CA ASP A 54 5.23 -16.53 -11.53
C ASP A 54 4.36 -16.79 -12.79
N GLY A 55 4.29 -15.83 -13.72
CA GLY A 55 3.42 -15.89 -14.89
C GLY A 55 4.08 -16.27 -16.22
N ASP A 56 5.42 -16.33 -16.30
CA ASP A 56 6.14 -16.39 -17.58
C ASP A 56 7.03 -17.65 -17.72
N ARG A 57 6.58 -18.81 -17.22
CA ARG A 57 7.29 -20.10 -17.40
C ARG A 57 6.45 -21.29 -17.89
N LEU A 58 5.20 -21.10 -18.28
CA LEU A 58 4.40 -22.16 -18.92
C LEU A 58 4.08 -21.81 -20.37
N GLY A 59 5.13 -21.60 -21.15
CA GLY A 59 5.06 -21.35 -22.59
C GLY A 59 6.19 -22.05 -23.33
N SER A 60 6.11 -23.38 -23.45
CA SER A 60 6.78 -24.27 -24.43
C SER A 60 6.54 -25.70 -23.95
N ARG A 61 5.96 -26.65 -24.67
CA ARG A 61 5.76 -26.82 -26.11
C ARG A 61 4.77 -27.99 -26.26
N ALA A 62 3.70 -27.79 -27.03
CA ALA A 62 2.95 -28.91 -27.59
C ALA A 62 3.77 -29.43 -28.77
N ASP A 63 4.26 -30.66 -28.67
CA ASP A 63 4.55 -31.54 -29.81
C ASP A 63 4.36 -32.99 -29.33
#